data_AF-A0A1J3K2R9-F1
#
_entry.id   AF-A0A1J3K2R9-F1
#
_cell.length_a   1.000
_cell.length_b   1.000
_cell.length_c   1.000
_cell.angle_alpha   90.00
_cell.angle_beta   90.00
_cell.angle_gamma   90.00
#
_symmetry.space_group_name_H-M   'P 1'
#
loop_
_entity.id
_entity.type
_entity.pdbx_description
1 polymer ?
#
loop_
_entity_poly.entity_id
_entity_poly.type
_entity_poly.pdbx_seq_one_letter_code
_entity_poly.pdbx_strand_id
1 'polypeptide(L)'
;MTGDCGGKLECNGSGAAPPTSLFEITLGHGSDDKDFYDVSLVDGYNLPIVALPTGGGPVGACNATGCVADINISCPKELQVLGEEEEERGGVVACKSACEAFGMDQYCCSGQFANPNTCRPSSYSTIFKRACPRAYSYAFDDGTSTFTCKASEYAIIFCPGRVKRPSNLNLDPPSSPQNPYGQPMAPPTQNP
;
A
#
# COMPACT_ATOMS: atom_id res chain seq x y z
N MET A 1 9.16 7.12 16.82
CA MET A 1 7.69 6.99 16.97
C MET A 1 7.12 6.04 15.93
N THR A 2 7.35 6.22 14.62
CA THR A 2 7.00 5.24 13.57
C THR A 2 8.17 5.08 12.59
N GLY A 3 8.31 3.91 11.96
CA GLY A 3 9.36 3.67 10.96
C GLY A 3 10.81 3.74 11.45
N ASP A 4 11.05 3.56 12.75
CA ASP A 4 12.42 3.57 13.30
C ASP A 4 13.22 2.37 12.76
N CYS A 5 14.48 2.61 12.40
CA CYS A 5 15.38 1.55 11.90
C CYS A 5 16.59 1.33 12.83
N GLY A 6 16.34 1.42 14.14
CA GLY A 6 17.33 1.17 15.20
C GLY A 6 17.95 2.45 15.77
N GLY A 7 17.19 3.55 15.83
CA GLY A 7 17.62 4.83 16.41
C GLY A 7 18.70 5.56 15.60
N LYS A 8 18.77 5.30 14.29
CA LYS A 8 19.79 5.85 13.37
C LYS A 8 19.14 6.66 12.27
N LEU A 9 19.87 7.66 11.77
CA LEU A 9 19.47 8.41 10.58
C LEU A 9 19.64 7.58 9.29
N GLU A 10 20.78 6.90 9.16
CA GLU A 10 21.04 5.95 8.08
C GLU A 10 20.73 4.53 8.57
N CYS A 11 19.75 3.87 7.93
CA CYS A 11 19.28 2.56 8.38
C CYS A 11 20.29 1.42 8.17
N ASN A 12 21.30 1.61 7.32
CA ASN A 12 22.39 0.64 7.09
C ASN A 12 21.89 -0.81 6.88
N GLY A 13 20.86 -0.97 6.04
CA GLY A 13 20.25 -2.26 5.73
C GLY A 13 19.27 -2.81 6.78
N SER A 14 19.05 -2.08 7.89
CA SER A 14 18.01 -2.42 8.86
C SER A 14 16.63 -2.03 8.32
N GLY A 15 15.64 -2.91 8.48
CA GLY A 15 14.25 -2.62 8.13
C GLY A 15 13.62 -1.60 9.08
N ALA A 16 12.53 -0.98 8.62
CA ALA A 16 11.71 -0.11 9.46
C ALA A 16 10.89 -0.94 10.45
N ALA A 17 10.85 -0.54 11.72
CA ALA A 17 9.98 -1.14 12.72
C ALA A 17 8.50 -0.88 12.34
N PRO A 18 7.66 -1.93 12.21
CA PRO A 18 6.23 -1.75 11.96
C PRO A 18 5.51 -1.01 13.10
N PRO A 19 4.39 -0.33 12.82
CA PRO A 19 3.74 -0.22 11.52
C PRO A 19 4.38 0.79 10.56
N THR A 20 4.58 0.40 9.30
CA THR A 20 5.16 1.26 8.26
C THR A 20 4.55 0.97 6.88
N SER A 21 4.13 2.02 6.16
CA SER A 21 3.77 1.89 4.75
C SER A 21 5.03 1.75 3.89
N LEU A 22 5.09 0.71 3.07
CA LEU A 22 6.28 0.38 2.28
C LEU A 22 6.05 0.65 0.81
N PHE A 23 7.10 1.04 0.10
CA PHE A 23 7.20 0.91 -1.35
C PHE A 23 8.22 -0.19 -1.63
N GLU A 24 7.80 -1.22 -2.34
CA GLU A 24 8.61 -2.39 -2.68
C GLU A 24 8.86 -2.40 -4.18
N ILE A 25 10.08 -2.74 -4.57
CA ILE A 25 10.47 -2.82 -5.97
C ILE A 25 11.51 -3.92 -6.20
N THR A 26 11.28 -4.70 -7.24
CA THR A 26 12.25 -5.62 -7.85
C THR A 26 12.54 -5.11 -9.26
N LEU A 27 13.79 -4.69 -9.49
CA LEU A 27 14.22 -4.17 -10.79
C LEU A 27 14.49 -5.32 -11.77
N GLY A 28 13.95 -5.21 -12.98
CA GLY A 28 14.18 -6.20 -14.05
C GLY A 28 15.60 -6.11 -14.63
N HIS A 29 16.14 -7.24 -15.11
CA HIS A 29 17.50 -7.30 -15.67
C HIS A 29 17.50 -7.32 -17.20
N GLY A 30 18.15 -6.35 -17.84
CA GLY A 30 18.25 -6.28 -19.31
C GLY A 30 17.16 -5.45 -19.98
N SER A 31 17.14 -5.44 -21.31
CA SER A 31 16.28 -4.54 -22.09
C SER A 31 14.79 -4.89 -22.04
N ASP A 32 14.48 -6.17 -21.87
CA ASP A 32 13.11 -6.70 -22.05
C ASP A 32 12.42 -7.05 -20.72
N ASP A 33 13.18 -7.08 -19.62
CA ASP A 33 12.66 -7.38 -18.29
C ASP A 33 12.00 -6.16 -17.66
N LYS A 34 10.80 -6.38 -17.11
CA LYS A 34 10.01 -5.39 -16.39
C LYS A 34 10.38 -5.38 -14.91
N ASP A 35 10.26 -4.22 -14.31
CA ASP A 35 10.25 -4.06 -12.86
C ASP A 35 8.91 -4.54 -12.31
N PHE A 36 8.93 -5.11 -11.11
CA PHE A 36 7.77 -5.42 -10.29
C PHE A 36 7.77 -4.48 -9.10
N TYR A 37 6.67 -3.79 -8.85
CA TYR A 37 6.61 -2.81 -7.77
C TYR A 37 5.21 -2.66 -7.21
N ASP A 38 5.14 -2.21 -5.97
CA ASP A 38 3.92 -2.02 -5.24
C ASP A 38 4.14 -1.11 -4.01
N VAL A 39 3.04 -0.58 -3.49
CA VAL A 39 2.98 -0.09 -2.12
C VAL A 39 2.30 -1.15 -1.27
N SER A 40 2.86 -1.41 -0.10
CA SER A 40 2.43 -2.46 0.81
C SER A 40 2.08 -1.93 2.19
N LEU A 41 0.94 -2.41 2.69
CA LEU A 41 0.42 -2.17 4.04
C LEU A 41 0.37 -3.48 4.85
N VAL A 42 1.09 -4.52 4.39
CA VAL A 42 1.23 -5.80 5.09
C VAL A 42 1.85 -5.59 6.48
N ASP A 43 2.81 -4.68 6.57
CA ASP A 43 3.45 -4.24 7.81
C ASP A 43 2.72 -3.06 8.45
N GLY A 44 1.48 -2.79 8.05
CA GLY A 44 0.66 -1.69 8.57
C GLY A 44 0.85 -0.37 7.83
N TYR A 45 0.35 0.70 8.44
CA TYR A 45 0.29 2.04 7.86
C TYR A 45 0.76 3.07 8.85
N ASN A 46 1.59 4.02 8.41
CA ASN A 46 1.95 5.21 9.20
C ASN A 46 1.59 6.51 8.48
N LEU A 47 1.78 6.59 7.16
CA LEU A 47 1.53 7.79 6.37
C LEU A 47 1.15 7.47 4.91
N PRO A 48 0.41 8.36 4.21
CA PRO A 48 0.04 8.13 2.81
C PRO A 48 1.27 8.14 1.91
N ILE A 49 1.37 7.16 1.01
CA ILE A 49 2.48 6.99 0.08
C ILE A 49 1.94 6.62 -1.29
N VAL A 50 2.48 7.24 -2.35
CA VAL A 50 2.23 6.87 -3.74
C VAL A 50 3.55 6.71 -4.46
N ALA A 51 3.67 5.67 -5.28
CA ALA A 51 4.80 5.49 -6.20
C ALA A 51 4.30 5.54 -7.64
N LEU A 52 4.99 6.34 -8.47
CA LEU A 52 4.68 6.53 -9.89
C LEU A 52 5.95 6.28 -10.72
N PRO A 53 5.94 5.32 -11.67
CA PRO A 53 6.98 5.23 -12.68
C PRO A 53 6.93 6.46 -13.60
N THR A 54 8.04 7.18 -13.79
CA THR A 54 8.07 8.50 -14.47
C THR A 54 8.98 8.60 -15.69
N GLY A 55 9.96 7.71 -15.84
CA GLY A 55 10.78 7.62 -17.04
C GLY A 55 10.63 6.26 -17.69
N GLY A 56 10.09 6.14 -18.91
CA GLY A 56 9.93 4.86 -19.60
C GLY A 56 8.86 4.87 -20.71
N GLY A 57 9.10 4.12 -21.79
CA GLY A 57 8.13 3.82 -22.85
C GLY A 57 7.22 2.62 -22.49
N PRO A 58 6.21 2.27 -23.32
CA PRO A 58 5.02 1.51 -22.92
C PRO A 58 5.24 -0.01 -22.77
N VAL A 59 6.34 -0.45 -22.17
CA VAL A 59 6.55 -1.86 -21.85
C VAL A 59 5.96 -2.13 -20.46
N GLY A 60 4.67 -2.46 -20.43
CA GLY A 60 3.90 -2.67 -19.20
C GLY A 60 2.81 -1.62 -19.00
N ALA A 61 2.06 -1.74 -17.91
CA ALA A 61 0.95 -0.83 -17.60
C ALA A 61 1.42 0.47 -16.94
N CYS A 62 2.60 0.46 -16.28
CA CYS A 62 3.23 1.65 -15.69
C CYS A 62 2.28 2.48 -14.81
N ASN A 63 1.45 1.76 -14.07
CA ASN A 63 0.38 2.28 -13.27
C ASN A 63 0.92 2.74 -11.90
N ALA A 64 0.44 3.87 -11.39
CA ALA A 64 0.75 4.26 -10.02
C ALA A 64 0.29 3.20 -9.00
N THR A 65 1.02 3.05 -7.91
CA THR A 65 0.61 2.23 -6.75
C THR A 65 0.61 3.11 -5.51
N GLY A 66 -0.21 2.79 -4.51
CA GLY A 66 -0.21 3.60 -3.29
C GLY A 66 -1.50 3.69 -2.53
N CYS A 67 -1.42 4.50 -1.49
CA CYS A 67 -2.53 4.96 -0.67
C CYS A 67 -2.48 6.47 -0.49
N VAL A 68 -3.56 7.14 -0.90
CA VAL A 68 -3.76 8.58 -0.67
C VAL A 68 -4.60 8.86 0.58
N ALA A 69 -5.33 7.86 1.07
CA ALA A 69 -6.21 7.97 2.22
C ALA A 69 -5.41 8.03 3.52
N ASP A 70 -5.92 8.77 4.50
CA ASP A 70 -5.38 8.77 5.85
C ASP A 70 -6.06 7.68 6.69
N ILE A 71 -5.46 6.49 6.74
CA ILE A 71 -6.01 5.34 7.47
C ILE A 71 -6.06 5.58 8.98
N ASN A 72 -5.20 6.45 9.52
CA ASN A 72 -5.13 6.72 10.96
C ASN A 72 -6.47 7.26 11.50
N ILE A 73 -7.24 7.98 10.69
CA ILE A 73 -8.56 8.55 11.05
C ILE A 73 -9.59 7.45 11.36
N SER A 74 -9.52 6.33 10.65
CA SER A 74 -10.48 5.21 10.77
C SER A 74 -9.81 3.91 11.24
N CYS A 75 -8.62 3.99 11.83
CA CYS A 75 -7.90 2.82 12.30
C CYS A 75 -8.71 2.15 13.43
N PRO A 76 -9.02 0.83 13.34
CA PRO A 76 -9.66 0.09 14.42
C PRO A 76 -8.89 0.21 15.72
N LYS A 77 -9.58 0.33 16.86
CA LYS A 77 -8.98 0.64 18.16
C LYS A 77 -7.87 -0.35 18.54
N GLU A 78 -8.08 -1.62 18.25
CA GLU A 78 -7.16 -2.73 18.49
C GLU A 78 -5.89 -2.70 17.61
N LEU A 79 -5.87 -1.86 16.57
CA LEU A 79 -4.74 -1.66 15.66
C LEU A 79 -4.04 -0.31 15.85
N GLN A 80 -4.57 0.59 16.67
CA GLN A 80 -4.05 1.95 16.82
C GLN A 80 -2.69 1.98 17.51
N VAL A 81 -1.79 2.82 16.99
CA VAL A 81 -0.62 3.32 17.69
C VAL A 81 -0.89 4.78 18.05
N LEU A 82 -0.86 5.10 19.34
CA LEU A 82 -1.13 6.45 19.86
C LEU A 82 0.17 7.25 19.97
N GLY A 83 0.11 8.54 19.65
CA GLY A 83 1.20 9.48 19.90
C GLY A 83 1.33 9.80 21.40
N GLU A 84 2.53 10.22 21.80
CA GLU A 84 2.88 10.50 23.20
C GLU A 84 2.73 11.99 23.60
N GLU A 85 2.03 12.82 22.81
CA GLU A 85 1.94 14.26 23.12
C GLU A 85 1.34 14.52 24.52
N GLU A 86 2.07 15.31 25.33
CA GLU A 86 1.90 15.39 26.78
C GLU A 86 0.68 16.22 27.24
N GLU A 87 0.08 17.05 26.36
CA GLU A 87 -0.96 18.02 26.76
C GLU A 87 -2.33 17.81 26.09
N GLU A 88 -2.40 17.13 24.95
CA GLU A 88 -3.65 16.68 24.34
C GLU A 88 -3.58 15.17 24.08
N ARG A 89 -4.71 14.47 24.23
CA ARG A 89 -4.80 13.02 24.01
C ARG A 89 -4.22 12.69 22.63
N GLY A 90 -2.99 12.20 22.59
CA GLY A 90 -2.23 12.00 21.36
C GLY A 90 -3.05 11.22 20.33
N GLY A 91 -3.11 11.77 19.11
CA GLY A 91 -3.86 11.16 18.01
C GLY A 91 -3.30 9.79 17.61
N VAL A 92 -4.03 9.08 16.75
CA VAL A 92 -3.51 7.86 16.12
C VAL A 92 -2.41 8.27 15.14
N VAL A 93 -1.18 7.82 15.38
CA VAL A 93 0.00 8.16 14.56
C VAL A 93 0.36 7.06 13.57
N ALA A 94 -0.15 5.85 13.78
CA ALA A 94 -0.06 4.73 12.86
C ALA A 94 -1.14 3.67 13.14
N CYS A 95 -1.33 2.76 12.18
CA CYS A 95 -2.27 1.66 12.24
C CYS A 95 -1.55 0.35 11.93
N LYS A 96 -1.51 -0.57 12.91
CA LYS A 96 -0.95 -1.91 12.75
C LYS A 96 -1.75 -2.72 11.74
N SER A 97 -1.09 -3.60 11.00
CA SER A 97 -1.81 -4.69 10.32
C SER A 97 -2.28 -5.72 11.36
N ALA A 98 -3.13 -6.66 10.93
CA ALA A 98 -3.55 -7.74 11.80
C ALA A 98 -2.41 -8.71 12.16
N CYS A 99 -1.43 -8.90 11.27
CA CYS A 99 -0.26 -9.70 11.59
C CYS A 99 0.54 -9.04 12.72
N GLU A 100 0.84 -7.75 12.59
CA GLU A 100 1.57 -6.98 13.59
C GLU A 100 0.85 -6.85 14.94
N ALA A 101 -0.48 -6.84 14.92
CA ALA A 101 -1.27 -6.74 16.14
C ALA A 101 -1.44 -8.08 16.89
N PHE A 102 -1.56 -9.19 16.15
CA PHE A 102 -2.01 -10.46 16.74
C PHE A 102 -1.04 -11.63 16.56
N GLY A 103 -0.10 -11.57 15.62
CA GLY A 103 0.89 -12.63 15.36
C GLY A 103 0.29 -13.99 14.97
N MET A 104 -0.97 -14.04 14.55
CA MET A 104 -1.66 -15.29 14.21
C MET A 104 -1.34 -15.70 12.77
N ASP A 105 -1.10 -17.00 12.55
CA ASP A 105 -0.73 -17.53 11.23
C ASP A 105 -1.70 -17.14 10.10
N GLN A 106 -3.00 -17.07 10.40
CA GLN A 106 -4.03 -16.66 9.44
C GLN A 106 -3.95 -15.19 9.00
N TYR A 107 -3.31 -14.33 9.79
CA TYR A 107 -3.09 -12.92 9.46
C TYR A 107 -1.70 -12.69 8.88
N CYS A 108 -0.72 -13.46 9.33
CA CYS A 108 0.67 -13.40 8.85
C CYS A 108 0.92 -14.27 7.62
N CYS A 109 -0.07 -15.06 7.19
CA CYS A 109 0.05 -16.02 6.11
C CYS A 109 1.26 -16.97 6.30
N SER A 110 1.37 -17.56 7.50
CA SER A 110 2.42 -18.50 7.88
C SER A 110 1.85 -19.90 8.16
N GLY A 111 2.72 -20.89 8.36
CA GLY A 111 2.32 -22.26 8.67
C GLY A 111 1.36 -22.84 7.62
N GLN A 112 0.19 -23.31 8.05
CA GLN A 112 -0.84 -23.85 7.13
C GLN A 112 -1.45 -22.79 6.21
N PHE A 113 -1.26 -21.50 6.51
CA PHE A 113 -1.72 -20.36 5.73
C PHE A 113 -0.65 -19.82 4.78
N ALA A 114 0.51 -20.48 4.64
CA ALA A 114 1.63 -20.02 3.81
C ALA A 114 1.44 -20.16 2.29
N ASN A 115 0.20 -20.12 1.80
CA ASN A 115 -0.10 -20.10 0.37
C ASN A 115 -1.41 -19.33 0.09
N PRO A 116 -1.58 -18.80 -1.12
CA PRO A 116 -2.75 -17.97 -1.48
C PRO A 116 -4.09 -18.72 -1.44
N ASN A 117 -4.09 -20.05 -1.49
CA ASN A 117 -5.33 -20.83 -1.42
C ASN A 117 -5.84 -20.98 0.02
N THR A 118 -4.95 -20.88 1.01
CA THR A 118 -5.30 -21.04 2.42
C THR A 118 -5.30 -19.72 3.20
N CYS A 119 -4.43 -18.75 2.87
CA CYS A 119 -4.54 -17.40 3.44
C CYS A 119 -5.59 -16.57 2.70
N ARG A 120 -6.69 -16.23 3.38
CA ARG A 120 -7.78 -15.43 2.82
C ARG A 120 -7.75 -14.02 3.39
N PRO A 121 -8.29 -13.02 2.67
CA PRO A 121 -8.49 -11.69 3.22
C PRO A 121 -9.29 -11.74 4.53
N SER A 122 -8.85 -10.99 5.53
CA SER A 122 -9.54 -10.85 6.80
C SER A 122 -10.43 -9.60 6.82
N SER A 123 -11.26 -9.45 7.86
CA SER A 123 -11.97 -8.21 8.12
C SER A 123 -11.01 -7.02 8.23
N TYR A 124 -9.84 -7.23 8.85
CA TYR A 124 -8.81 -6.20 8.99
C TYR A 124 -8.16 -5.84 7.66
N SER A 125 -7.66 -6.81 6.87
CA SER A 125 -7.03 -6.48 5.58
C SER A 125 -8.02 -5.80 4.62
N THR A 126 -9.30 -6.15 4.70
CA THR A 126 -10.37 -5.50 3.93
C THR A 126 -10.50 -4.00 4.25
N ILE A 127 -10.21 -3.56 5.48
CA ILE A 127 -10.21 -2.14 5.86
C ILE A 127 -9.12 -1.38 5.10
N PHE A 128 -7.88 -1.91 5.13
CA PHE A 128 -6.75 -1.36 4.38
C PHE A 128 -7.04 -1.36 2.88
N LYS A 129 -7.59 -2.47 2.36
CA LYS A 129 -7.90 -2.58 0.93
C LYS A 129 -8.95 -1.59 0.45
N ARG A 130 -9.99 -1.37 1.26
CA ARG A 130 -11.04 -0.38 0.95
C ARG A 130 -10.49 1.04 0.93
N ALA A 131 -9.60 1.38 1.86
CA ALA A 131 -8.96 2.69 1.91
C ALA A 131 -7.94 2.88 0.76
N CYS A 132 -7.23 1.81 0.40
CA CYS A 132 -6.13 1.84 -0.54
C CYS A 132 -6.24 0.69 -1.58
N PRO A 133 -7.13 0.78 -2.58
CA PRO A 133 -7.38 -0.33 -3.51
C PRO A 133 -6.18 -0.74 -4.38
N ARG A 134 -5.16 0.13 -4.48
CA ARG A 134 -3.94 -0.05 -5.30
C ARG A 134 -2.70 -0.36 -4.45
N ALA A 135 -2.88 -0.73 -3.19
CA ALA A 135 -1.83 -1.18 -2.30
C ALA A 135 -2.11 -2.62 -1.82
N TYR A 136 -1.06 -3.36 -1.47
CA TYR A 136 -1.19 -4.63 -0.77
C TYR A 136 -1.79 -4.41 0.61
N SER A 137 -2.82 -5.19 0.93
CA SER A 137 -3.49 -5.16 2.23
C SER A 137 -3.17 -6.37 3.12
N TYR A 138 -2.62 -7.43 2.55
CA TYR A 138 -2.11 -8.65 3.19
C TYR A 138 -1.18 -9.39 2.23
N ALA A 139 -0.45 -10.41 2.70
CA ALA A 139 0.68 -11.00 1.98
C ALA A 139 0.38 -11.60 0.59
N PHE A 140 -0.86 -12.00 0.30
CA PHE A 140 -1.23 -12.62 -0.99
C PHE A 140 -2.24 -11.78 -1.80
N ASP A 141 -2.19 -10.45 -1.68
CA ASP A 141 -3.06 -9.50 -2.37
C ASP A 141 -2.58 -9.15 -3.81
N ASP A 142 -2.04 -10.13 -4.54
CA ASP A 142 -1.33 -9.88 -5.82
C ASP A 142 -2.24 -9.30 -6.91
N GLY A 143 -3.46 -9.84 -7.04
CA GLY A 143 -4.32 -9.61 -8.21
C GLY A 143 -4.72 -8.16 -8.47
N THR A 144 -4.55 -7.26 -7.50
CA THR A 144 -4.85 -5.83 -7.65
C THR A 144 -3.73 -4.91 -7.15
N SER A 145 -2.61 -5.48 -6.71
CA SER A 145 -1.59 -4.75 -5.96
C SER A 145 -0.19 -4.89 -6.53
N THR A 146 0.09 -5.91 -7.34
CA THR A 146 1.35 -6.00 -8.09
C THR A 146 1.26 -5.20 -9.39
N PHE A 147 2.24 -4.34 -9.61
CA PHE A 147 2.34 -3.57 -10.85
C PHE A 147 3.63 -3.87 -11.58
N THR A 148 3.60 -3.75 -12.91
CA THR A 148 4.77 -3.93 -13.76
C THR A 148 4.97 -2.76 -14.71
N CYS A 149 6.22 -2.41 -14.93
CA CYS A 149 6.63 -1.33 -15.81
C CYS A 149 8.09 -1.55 -16.21
N LYS A 150 8.48 -1.07 -17.38
CA LYS A 150 9.89 -0.77 -17.64
C LYS A 150 10.13 0.71 -17.37
N ALA A 151 10.70 1.04 -16.21
CA ALA A 151 10.98 2.42 -15.87
C ALA A 151 12.48 2.67 -15.59
N SER A 152 12.95 3.85 -15.94
CA SER A 152 14.24 4.41 -15.53
C SER A 152 14.13 5.21 -14.25
N GLU A 153 12.92 5.65 -13.87
CA GLU A 153 12.69 6.56 -12.74
C GLU A 153 11.37 6.24 -12.02
N TYR A 154 11.40 6.39 -10.69
CA TYR A 154 10.24 6.27 -9.81
C TYR A 154 10.13 7.51 -8.93
N ALA A 155 8.97 8.16 -8.96
CA ALA A 155 8.62 9.22 -8.03
C ALA A 155 7.87 8.62 -6.83
N ILE A 156 8.49 8.69 -5.65
CA ILE A 156 7.89 8.28 -4.38
C ILE A 156 7.41 9.53 -3.65
N ILE A 157 6.10 9.62 -3.43
CA ILE A 157 5.45 10.82 -2.91
C ILE A 157 4.78 10.46 -1.59
N PHE A 158 5.29 11.08 -0.52
CA PHE A 158 4.66 11.03 0.79
C PHE A 158 3.62 12.15 0.93
N CYS A 159 2.47 11.83 1.53
CA CYS A 159 1.36 12.77 1.75
C CYS A 159 0.86 13.49 0.47
N PRO A 160 0.56 12.78 -0.65
CA PRO A 160 0.19 13.40 -1.93
C PRO A 160 -1.04 14.30 -1.87
N GLY A 161 -1.96 14.09 -0.92
CA GLY A 161 -3.15 14.93 -0.71
C GLY A 161 -2.90 16.29 -0.03
N ARG A 162 -1.70 16.53 0.54
CA ARG A 162 -1.35 17.80 1.22
C ARG A 162 -0.55 18.76 0.34
N VAL A 163 -0.15 18.35 -0.87
CA VAL A 163 0.49 19.22 -1.85
C VAL A 163 -0.59 20.04 -2.56
N LYS A 164 -0.62 21.36 -2.39
CA LYS A 164 -1.41 22.25 -3.27
C LYS A 164 -0.93 22.01 -4.70
N ARG A 165 -1.79 21.40 -5.54
CA ARG A 165 -1.49 21.03 -6.93
C ARG A 165 -0.82 22.21 -7.67
N PRO A 166 0.38 22.06 -8.24
CA PRO A 166 0.79 22.86 -9.38
C PRO A 166 -0.16 22.51 -10.54
N SER A 167 -0.70 23.52 -11.21
CA SER A 167 -1.81 23.44 -12.19
C SER A 167 -1.55 22.60 -13.46
N ASN A 168 -0.47 21.83 -13.56
CA ASN A 168 0.00 21.18 -14.79
C ASN A 168 0.16 19.65 -14.73
N LEU A 169 -0.28 18.96 -13.67
CA LEU A 169 -0.24 17.49 -13.62
C LEU A 169 -1.67 16.94 -13.44
N ASN A 170 -2.25 16.45 -14.55
CA ASN A 170 -3.48 15.67 -14.54
C ASN A 170 -3.19 14.27 -13.95
N LEU A 171 -3.35 14.16 -12.64
CA LEU A 171 -3.33 12.89 -11.89
C LEU A 171 -4.74 12.48 -11.46
N ASP A 172 -5.78 12.97 -12.14
CA ASP A 172 -7.12 12.50 -11.83
C ASP A 172 -7.19 10.99 -12.11
N PRO A 173 -7.64 10.19 -11.13
CA PRO A 173 -7.76 8.76 -11.34
C PRO A 173 -8.72 8.52 -12.50
N PRO A 174 -8.43 7.59 -13.43
CA PRO A 174 -9.42 7.20 -14.42
C PRO A 174 -10.67 6.74 -13.68
N SER A 175 -11.80 7.36 -14.01
CA SER A 175 -13.11 6.99 -13.47
C SER A 175 -13.34 5.50 -13.65
N SER A 176 -13.91 4.85 -12.63
CA SER A 176 -14.35 3.46 -12.73
C SER A 176 -15.18 3.25 -14.02
N PRO A 177 -15.08 2.10 -14.69
CA PRO A 177 -15.89 1.82 -15.87
C PRO A 177 -17.39 1.97 -15.53
N GLN A 178 -18.04 2.91 -16.20
CA GLN A 178 -19.48 3.16 -16.05
C GLN A 178 -20.22 2.59 -17.27
N ASN A 179 -21.36 1.96 -17.04
CA ASN A 179 -22.33 1.67 -18.11
C ASN A 179 -22.84 3.01 -18.70
N PRO A 180 -23.36 3.09 -19.95
CA PRO A 180 -24.07 4.25 -20.52
C PRO A 180 -25.10 4.96 -19.62
N TYR A 181 -25.48 4.39 -18.48
CA TYR A 181 -26.37 4.97 -17.47
C TYR A 181 -25.64 5.49 -16.21
N GLY A 182 -24.31 5.59 -16.20
CA GLY A 182 -23.53 6.19 -15.09
C GLY A 182 -23.42 5.30 -13.83
N GLN A 183 -23.80 4.03 -13.91
CA GLN A 183 -23.72 3.09 -12.79
C GLN A 183 -22.37 2.34 -12.77
N PRO A 184 -21.78 2.11 -11.58
CA PRO A 184 -20.57 1.28 -11.44
C PRO A 184 -20.81 -0.13 -11.97
N MET A 185 -19.97 -0.61 -12.88
CA MET A 185 -20.04 -2.01 -13.31
C MET A 185 -19.55 -2.95 -12.21
N ALA A 186 -20.29 -4.02 -11.95
CA ALA A 186 -19.83 -5.10 -11.09
C ALA A 186 -18.59 -5.78 -11.70
N PRO A 187 -17.63 -6.27 -10.88
CA PRO A 187 -16.48 -7.02 -11.39
C PRO A 187 -16.97 -8.25 -12.16
N PRO A 188 -16.29 -8.64 -13.26
CA PRO A 188 -16.63 -9.86 -13.97
C PRO A 188 -16.50 -11.05 -13.02
N THR A 189 -17.61 -11.78 -12.83
CA THR A 189 -17.60 -13.08 -12.16
C THR A 189 -16.72 -14.01 -12.98
N GLN A 190 -15.61 -14.46 -12.41
CA GLN A 190 -14.85 -15.57 -12.99
C GLN A 190 -15.75 -16.81 -12.96
N ASN A 191 -16.05 -17.34 -14.15
CA ASN A 191 -16.63 -18.67 -14.31
C ASN A 191 -15.64 -19.73 -13.79
N PRO A 192 -16.16 -20.88 -13.31
CA PRO A 192 -15.45 -21.83 -12.44
C PRO A 192 -14.19 -22.45 -13.04
#